data_AF-A0A917E2X7-F1
#
_entry.id   AF-A0A917E2X7-F1
#
_cell.length_a   1.000
_cell.length_b   1.000
_cell.length_c   1.000
_cell.angle_alpha   90.00
_cell.angle_beta   90.00
_cell.angle_gamma   90.00
#
_symmetry.space_group_name_H-M   'P 1'
#
loop_
_entity.id
_entity.type
_entity.pdbx_description
1 polymer ?
#
loop_
_entity_poly.entity_id
_entity_poly.type
_entity_poly.pdbx_seq_one_letter_code
_entity_poly.pdbx_strand_id
1 'polypeptide(L)'
;MDNVANLPLTPPTQVAFTRLELDRILSLYGRMVAAGHWRDYALDLGARTASFSAFRRAAENPEVRIVKDPALRLKQGEWLLYGEGGIILKRGHDLAGVLAPVERRLVKLVQA
;
A
#
# COMPACT_ATOMS: atom_id res chain seq x y z
N MET A 1 14.43 45.23 5.42
CA MET A 1 13.47 44.72 6.41
C MET A 1 12.60 43.70 5.68
N ASP A 2 13.14 42.49 5.63
CA ASP A 2 12.73 41.38 4.78
C ASP A 2 11.47 40.74 5.34
N ASN A 3 10.35 40.87 4.61
CA ASN A 3 9.08 40.27 5.01
C ASN A 3 8.98 38.89 4.39
N VAL A 4 9.53 37.88 5.08
CA VAL A 4 9.45 36.48 4.68
C VAL A 4 8.05 35.99 5.04
N ALA A 5 7.17 35.90 4.03
CA ALA A 5 5.82 35.40 4.18
C ALA A 5 5.84 33.96 4.73
N ASN A 6 5.47 33.81 6.00
CA ASN A 6 5.30 32.52 6.63
C ASN A 6 3.98 31.92 6.12
N LEU A 7 4.04 31.10 5.07
CA LEU A 7 2.87 30.41 4.54
C LEU A 7 2.34 29.43 5.61
N PRO A 8 1.06 29.47 6.00
CA PRO A 8 0.52 28.51 6.95
C PRO A 8 0.62 27.11 6.34
N LEU A 9 1.50 26.28 6.91
CA LEU A 9 1.61 24.86 6.62
C LEU A 9 0.32 24.18 7.12
N THR A 10 -0.70 24.17 6.26
CA THR A 10 -1.93 23.45 6.55
C THR A 10 -1.56 21.97 6.65
N PRO A 11 -1.92 21.27 7.74
CA PRO A 11 -1.60 19.85 7.85
C PRO A 11 -2.19 19.12 6.64
N PRO A 12 -1.46 18.15 6.06
CA PRO A 12 -1.90 17.48 4.84
C PRO A 12 -3.28 16.88 5.07
N THR A 13 -4.25 17.30 4.25
CA THR A 13 -5.66 16.92 4.36
C THR A 13 -5.91 15.46 3.95
N GLN A 14 -4.88 14.78 3.45
CA GLN A 14 -4.94 13.40 2.96
C GLN A 14 -3.83 12.55 3.57
N VAL A 15 -4.17 11.31 3.90
CA VAL A 15 -3.19 10.29 4.25
C VAL A 15 -2.52 9.83 2.97
N ALA A 16 -1.19 9.82 2.98
CA ALA A 16 -0.38 9.41 1.85
C ALA A 16 0.71 8.43 2.27
N PHE A 17 1.21 7.71 1.26
CA PHE A 17 2.42 6.91 1.39
C PHE A 17 3.64 7.82 1.37
N THR A 18 4.62 7.53 2.23
CA THR A 18 5.93 8.15 2.11
C THR A 18 6.63 7.63 0.85
N ARG A 19 7.65 8.36 0.36
CA ARG A 19 8.42 7.94 -0.81
C ARG A 19 8.98 6.52 -0.65
N LEU A 20 9.52 6.19 0.53
CA LEU A 20 10.09 4.87 0.81
C LEU A 20 9.01 3.77 0.85
N GLU A 21 7.83 4.07 1.38
CA GLU A 21 6.70 3.13 1.38
C GLU A 21 6.23 2.85 -0.04
N LEU A 22 6.05 3.91 -0.84
CA LEU A 22 5.61 3.79 -2.22
C LEU A 22 6.63 3.03 -3.06
N ASP A 23 7.93 3.31 -2.90
CA ASP A 23 9.01 2.62 -3.60
C ASP A 23 8.99 1.10 -3.33
N ARG A 24 8.77 0.68 -2.07
CA ARG A 24 8.64 -0.74 -1.71
C ARG A 24 7.41 -1.38 -2.35
N ILE A 25 6.27 -0.70 -2.31
CA ILE A 25 5.02 -1.19 -2.90
C ILE A 25 5.17 -1.35 -4.41
N LEU A 26 5.73 -0.34 -5.09
CA LEU A 26 5.94 -0.36 -6.54
C LEU A 26 7.01 -1.38 -6.95
N SER A 27 8.07 -1.56 -6.14
CA SER A 27 9.08 -2.61 -6.38
C SER A 27 8.50 -4.01 -6.29
N LEU A 28 7.58 -4.26 -5.34
CA LEU A 28 6.84 -5.52 -5.29
C LEU A 28 5.90 -5.67 -6.50
N TYR A 29 5.18 -4.59 -6.84
CA TYR A 29 4.29 -4.57 -7.99
C TYR A 29 5.01 -4.91 -9.29
N GLY A 30 6.15 -4.28 -9.57
CA GLY A 30 6.95 -4.55 -10.77
C GLY A 30 7.38 -6.01 -10.87
N ARG A 31 7.76 -6.64 -9.76
CA ARG A 31 8.11 -8.08 -9.73
C ARG A 31 6.89 -8.97 -9.99
N MET A 32 5.73 -8.62 -9.47
CA MET A 32 4.48 -9.36 -9.72
C MET A 32 3.97 -9.20 -11.16
N VAL A 33 4.17 -8.03 -11.77
CA VAL A 33 3.91 -7.79 -13.20
C VAL A 33 4.87 -8.61 -14.05
N ALA A 34 6.16 -8.63 -13.72
CA ALA A 34 7.16 -9.44 -14.42
C ALA A 34 6.86 -10.94 -14.33
N ALA A 35 6.30 -11.40 -13.21
CA ALA A 35 5.80 -12.77 -13.05
C ALA A 35 4.44 -13.02 -13.77
N GLY A 36 3.83 -12.01 -14.40
CA GLY A 36 2.57 -12.14 -15.14
C GLY A 36 1.30 -12.17 -14.28
N HIS A 37 1.39 -11.86 -12.99
CA HIS A 37 0.28 -11.96 -12.05
C HIS A 37 -0.54 -10.68 -11.93
N TRP A 38 0.11 -9.53 -11.90
CA TRP A 38 -0.58 -8.24 -11.80
C TRP A 38 -0.52 -7.51 -13.13
N ARG A 39 -1.57 -6.75 -13.43
CA ARG A 39 -1.71 -5.99 -14.68
C ARG A 39 -2.10 -4.55 -14.45
N ASP A 40 -2.83 -4.29 -13.38
CA ASP A 40 -3.36 -2.96 -13.08
C ASP A 40 -3.27 -2.68 -11.58
N TYR A 41 -3.31 -1.41 -11.21
CA TYR A 41 -3.33 -0.97 -9.82
C TYR A 41 -4.19 0.28 -9.65
N ALA A 42 -4.79 0.41 -8.48
CA ALA A 42 -5.45 1.63 -8.03
C ALA A 42 -4.72 2.18 -6.81
N LEU A 43 -4.50 3.50 -6.81
CA LEU A 43 -3.92 4.23 -5.71
C LEU A 43 -4.94 5.26 -5.22
N ASP A 44 -5.43 5.08 -4.00
CA ASP A 44 -6.41 5.96 -3.38
C ASP A 44 -5.77 6.67 -2.18
N LEU A 45 -5.76 7.99 -2.20
CA LEU A 45 -5.26 8.82 -1.10
C LEU A 45 -6.46 9.55 -0.49
N GLY A 46 -7.01 9.00 0.59
CA GLY A 46 -8.18 9.55 1.27
C GLY A 46 -7.82 10.43 2.46
N ALA A 47 -8.81 11.13 3.00
CA ALA A 47 -8.64 11.97 4.18
C ALA A 47 -8.23 11.18 5.45
N ARG A 48 -8.58 9.89 5.52
CA ARG A 48 -8.34 9.04 6.69
C ARG A 48 -7.41 7.87 6.42
N THR A 49 -7.40 7.36 5.19
CA THR A 49 -6.62 6.17 4.82
C THR A 49 -6.04 6.34 3.43
N ALA A 50 -4.84 5.78 3.22
CA ALA A 50 -4.30 5.57 1.89
C ALA A 50 -4.41 4.08 1.54
N SER A 51 -4.78 3.74 0.31
CA SER A 51 -4.80 2.36 -0.16
C SER A 51 -4.14 2.18 -1.51
N PHE A 52 -3.46 1.04 -1.65
CA PHE A 52 -2.93 0.54 -2.91
C PHE A 52 -3.60 -0.80 -3.19
N SER A 53 -4.35 -0.90 -4.28
CA SER A 53 -5.01 -2.13 -4.71
C SER A 53 -4.33 -2.65 -5.97
N ALA A 54 -3.97 -3.94 -6.00
CA ALA A 54 -3.38 -4.59 -7.16
C ALA A 54 -4.37 -5.58 -7.78
N PHE A 55 -4.49 -5.55 -9.11
CA PHE A 55 -5.46 -6.34 -9.86
C PHE A 55 -4.76 -7.29 -10.83
N ARG A 56 -5.26 -8.53 -10.88
CA ARG A 56 -4.88 -9.49 -11.91
C ARG A 56 -5.57 -9.18 -13.25
N ARG A 57 -6.83 -8.76 -13.21
CA ARG A 57 -7.61 -8.25 -14.35
C ARG A 57 -8.47 -7.07 -13.89
N ALA A 58 -8.71 -6.11 -14.78
CA ALA A 58 -9.42 -4.86 -14.48
C ALA A 58 -10.88 -5.05 -14.00
N ALA A 59 -11.50 -6.20 -14.25
CA ALA A 59 -12.89 -6.52 -13.87
C ALA A 59 -13.01 -7.45 -12.64
N GLU A 60 -11.90 -7.84 -12.02
CA GLU A 60 -11.88 -8.75 -10.87
C GLU A 60 -11.69 -8.00 -9.56
N ASN A 61 -12.02 -8.66 -8.45
CA ASN A 61 -11.67 -8.16 -7.12
C ASN A 61 -10.15 -7.96 -7.02
N PRO A 62 -9.68 -6.93 -6.30
CA PRO A 62 -8.26 -6.76 -6.06
C PRO A 62 -7.73 -8.01 -5.37
N GLU A 63 -6.68 -8.58 -5.94
CA GLU A 63 -6.04 -9.77 -5.38
C GLU A 63 -5.34 -9.44 -4.06
N VAL A 64 -4.81 -8.21 -4.00
CA VAL A 64 -4.17 -7.65 -2.84
C VAL A 64 -4.59 -6.18 -2.70
N ARG A 65 -4.90 -5.77 -1.48
CA ARG A 65 -5.04 -4.35 -1.13
C ARG A 65 -4.25 -4.03 0.13
N ILE A 66 -3.34 -3.08 0.03
CA ILE A 66 -2.53 -2.57 1.14
C ILE A 66 -3.17 -1.28 1.60
N VAL A 67 -3.50 -1.17 2.88
CA VAL A 67 -4.10 0.04 3.45
C VAL A 67 -3.21 0.56 4.57
N LYS A 68 -3.03 1.89 4.57
CA LYS A 68 -2.43 2.66 5.64
C LYS A 68 -3.52 3.44 6.36
N ASP A 69 -3.76 3.10 7.62
CA ASP A 69 -4.66 3.80 8.54
C ASP A 69 -3.86 4.31 9.76
N PRO A 70 -3.43 5.59 9.75
CA PRO A 70 -2.71 6.19 10.86
C PRO A 70 -3.49 6.17 12.19
N ALA A 71 -4.83 6.12 12.15
CA ALA A 71 -5.64 6.05 13.36
C ALA A 71 -5.48 4.72 14.13
N LEU A 72 -4.98 3.68 13.46
CA LEU A 72 -4.69 2.38 14.06
C LEU A 72 -3.23 2.22 14.51
N ARG A 73 -2.37 3.24 14.29
CA ARG A 73 -0.94 3.18 14.60
C ARG A 73 -0.62 2.79 16.04
N LEU A 74 -1.38 3.32 17.00
CA LEU A 74 -1.23 3.03 18.43
C LEU A 74 -2.02 1.79 18.90
N LYS A 75 -2.76 1.14 18.00
CA LYS A 75 -3.61 -0.02 18.32
C LYS A 75 -2.99 -1.30 17.76
N GLN A 76 -3.41 -1.70 16.57
CA GLN A 76 -3.03 -2.96 15.93
C GLN A 76 -2.00 -2.75 14.80
N GLY A 77 -1.48 -1.53 14.68
CA GLY A 77 -0.60 -1.10 13.61
C GLY A 77 -1.34 -0.37 12.49
N GLU A 78 -0.63 0.53 11.82
CA GLU A 78 -1.20 1.37 10.76
C GLU A 78 -1.35 0.64 9.41
N TRP A 79 -0.78 -0.57 9.27
CA TRP A 79 -0.78 -1.31 8.01
C TRP A 79 -1.72 -2.50 8.03
N LEU A 80 -2.53 -2.62 6.98
CA LEU A 80 -3.41 -3.76 6.73
C LEU A 80 -3.16 -4.31 5.33
N LEU A 81 -3.07 -5.63 5.25
CA LEU A 81 -3.08 -6.38 4.00
C LEU A 81 -4.40 -7.12 3.87
N TYR A 82 -5.14 -6.75 2.83
CA TYR A 82 -6.30 -7.47 2.36
C TYR A 82 -5.88 -8.40 1.21
N GLY A 83 -6.46 -9.58 1.19
CA GLY A 83 -6.42 -10.50 0.05
C GLY A 83 -7.71 -10.41 -0.76
N GLU A 84 -7.90 -11.41 -1.60
CA GLU A 84 -9.09 -11.55 -2.43
C GLU A 84 -10.38 -11.57 -1.58
N GLY A 85 -11.43 -10.95 -2.10
CA GLY A 85 -12.73 -10.86 -1.41
C GLY A 85 -12.74 -9.96 -0.16
N GLY A 86 -11.68 -9.18 0.09
CA GLY A 86 -11.61 -8.29 1.25
C GLY A 86 -11.26 -8.98 2.56
N ILE A 87 -10.77 -10.22 2.50
CA ILE A 87 -10.27 -10.95 3.68
C ILE A 87 -8.99 -10.29 4.18
N ILE A 88 -8.88 -10.05 5.47
CA ILE A 88 -7.65 -9.50 6.06
C ILE A 88 -6.63 -10.62 6.23
N LEU A 89 -5.55 -10.56 5.46
CA LEU A 89 -4.45 -11.52 5.51
C LEU A 89 -3.46 -11.18 6.62
N LYS A 90 -3.20 -9.89 6.84
CA LYS A 90 -2.23 -9.44 7.85
C LYS A 90 -2.50 -8.03 8.35
N ARG A 91 -2.08 -7.75 9.58
CA ARG A 91 -2.01 -6.40 10.17
C ARG A 91 -0.65 -6.22 10.87
N GLY A 92 -0.16 -5.00 10.94
CA GLY A 92 1.08 -4.73 11.64
C GLY A 92 1.52 -3.26 11.65
N HIS A 93 2.57 -2.99 12.42
CA HIS A 93 3.17 -1.65 12.54
C HIS A 93 4.17 -1.33 11.44
N ASP A 94 4.63 -2.35 10.70
CA ASP A 94 5.63 -2.20 9.65
C ASP A 94 5.12 -2.75 8.31
N LEU A 95 5.40 -1.98 7.25
CA LEU A 95 5.00 -2.32 5.88
C LEU A 95 5.69 -3.62 5.41
N ALA A 96 6.98 -3.81 5.65
CA ALA A 96 7.69 -5.01 5.16
C ALA A 96 7.12 -6.29 5.80
N GLY A 97 6.83 -6.25 7.10
CA GLY A 97 6.18 -7.35 7.79
C GLY A 97 4.80 -7.70 7.22
N VAL A 98 4.05 -6.69 6.77
CA VAL A 98 2.73 -6.84 6.14
C VAL A 98 2.83 -7.32 4.70
N LEU A 99 3.89 -6.97 3.95
CA LEU A 99 4.14 -7.42 2.58
C LEU A 99 4.68 -8.85 2.48
N ALA A 100 5.33 -9.37 3.53
CA ALA A 100 5.96 -10.69 3.53
C ALA A 100 5.09 -11.86 2.99
N PRO A 101 3.77 -11.96 3.25
CA PRO A 101 2.93 -13.00 2.67
C PRO A 101 2.86 -12.94 1.13
N VAL A 102 2.83 -11.73 0.57
CA VAL A 102 2.81 -11.51 -0.88
C VAL A 102 4.17 -11.83 -1.49
N GLU A 103 5.26 -11.42 -0.84
CA GLU A 103 6.61 -11.75 -1.30
C GLU A 103 6.90 -13.25 -1.28
N ARG A 104 6.45 -13.97 -0.26
CA ARG A 104 6.55 -15.44 -0.21
C ARG A 104 5.78 -16.11 -1.34
N ARG A 105 4.62 -15.56 -1.71
CA ARG A 105 3.85 -16.03 -2.87
C ARG A 105 4.61 -15.78 -4.16
N LEU A 106 5.17 -14.59 -4.35
CA LEU A 106 6.01 -14.27 -5.52
C LEU A 106 7.17 -15.27 -5.68
N VAL A 107 7.91 -15.58 -4.60
CA VAL A 107 9.03 -16.54 -4.67
C VAL A 107 8.56 -17.91 -5.19
N LYS A 108 7.39 -18.38 -4.74
CA LYS A 108 6.81 -19.64 -5.23
C LYS A 108 6.39 -19.58 -6.69
N LEU A 109 5.97 -18.42 -7.19
CA LEU A 109 5.49 -18.24 -8.56
C LEU A 109 6.62 -18.13 -9.58
N VAL A 110 7.78 -17.59 -9.17
CA VAL A 110 8.96 -17.46 -10.05
C VAL A 110 9.79 -18.75 -10.10
N GLN A 111 9.64 -19.63 -9.11
CA GLN A 111 10.33 -20.94 -9.05
C GLN A 111 9.56 -22.09 -9.72
N ALA A 112 8.35 -21.85 -10.21
CA ALA A 112 7.49 -22.84 -10.88
C ALA A 112 7.55 -22.65 -12.40
#